data_AF-A0A0C1JS01-F1
#
_entry.id   AF-A0A0C1JS01-F1
#
_cell.length_a   1.000
_cell.length_b   1.000
_cell.length_c   1.000
_cell.angle_alpha   90.00
_cell.angle_beta   90.00
_cell.angle_gamma   90.00
#
_symmetry.space_group_name_H-M   'P 1'
#
loop_
_entity.id
_entity.type
_entity.pdbx_description
1 polymer ?
#
loop_
_entity_poly.entity_id
_entity_poly.type
_entity_poly.pdbx_seq_one_letter_code
_entity_poly.pdbx_strand_id
1 'polypeptide(L)'
;MVNILANADNHKDGTAISPNDSTVTSIKQLPDELLVHIFSFLQALDLLEVELTCHRWKNLAEDKTLWKNLYQKHLKIYWREGKSNKKSYFITLHGEREYEKTMAFLGSLKKVERNFELAKYIGLP
;
A
#
# COMPACT_ATOMS: atom_id res chain seq x y z
N MET A 1 25.49 -62.06 48.54
CA MET A 1 25.41 -61.24 49.75
C MET A 1 25.46 -59.77 49.36
N VAL A 2 24.42 -59.04 49.78
CA VAL A 2 24.28 -57.58 49.92
C VAL A 2 24.25 -56.70 48.66
N ASN A 3 23.02 -56.36 48.32
CA ASN A 3 22.48 -55.28 47.50
C ASN A 3 22.60 -53.93 48.23
N ILE A 4 22.87 -52.80 47.56
CA ILE A 4 22.35 -51.49 47.99
C ILE A 4 21.95 -50.66 46.76
N LEU A 5 20.65 -50.35 46.74
CA LEU A 5 19.95 -49.39 45.91
C LEU A 5 20.24 -47.94 46.34
N ALA A 6 19.88 -47.02 45.44
CA ALA A 6 19.62 -45.60 45.65
C ALA A 6 20.82 -44.65 45.53
N ASN A 7 20.79 -43.82 44.49
CA ASN A 7 20.37 -42.45 44.79
C ASN A 7 19.61 -41.84 43.61
N ALA A 8 18.39 -41.40 43.91
CA ALA A 8 17.64 -40.47 43.10
C ALA A 8 18.24 -39.08 43.32
N ASP A 9 18.46 -38.34 42.24
CA ASP A 9 18.44 -36.89 42.33
C ASP A 9 17.51 -36.36 41.24
N ASN A 10 16.26 -36.17 41.66
CA ASN A 10 15.25 -35.42 40.94
C ASN A 10 15.18 -34.04 41.59
N HIS A 11 15.86 -33.08 40.99
CA HIS A 11 15.52 -31.67 41.11
C HIS A 11 15.37 -31.16 39.66
N LYS A 12 14.14 -31.12 39.11
CA LYS A 12 13.21 -29.95 39.16
C LYS A 12 14.02 -28.66 38.97
N ASP A 13 13.96 -27.97 37.84
CA ASP A 13 12.74 -27.42 37.25
C ASP A 13 12.75 -27.65 35.72
N GLY A 14 11.67 -28.11 35.09
CA GLY A 14 10.36 -27.56 35.31
C GLY A 14 10.29 -26.12 34.79
N THR A 15 10.88 -25.82 33.63
CA THR A 15 10.46 -24.65 32.85
C THR A 15 9.03 -24.91 32.41
N ALA A 16 8.09 -24.65 33.31
CA ALA A 16 6.74 -24.30 32.99
C ALA A 16 6.86 -23.11 32.05
N ILE A 17 6.80 -23.39 30.75
CA ILE A 17 6.48 -22.38 29.76
C ILE A 17 5.07 -21.94 30.16
N SER A 18 5.01 -20.82 30.88
CA SER A 18 3.80 -20.09 31.18
C SER A 18 3.02 -19.95 29.86
N PRO A 19 1.76 -20.41 29.77
CA PRO A 19 0.98 -20.34 28.53
C PRO A 19 0.64 -18.91 28.05
N ASN A 20 1.19 -17.86 28.68
CA ASN A 20 0.65 -16.51 28.57
C ASN A 20 1.58 -15.46 27.97
N ASP A 21 2.83 -15.79 27.63
CA ASP A 21 3.71 -14.85 26.92
C ASP A 21 3.71 -15.13 25.42
N SER A 22 2.57 -14.85 24.77
CA SER A 22 2.51 -14.74 23.31
C SER A 22 3.22 -13.45 22.86
N THR A 23 4.53 -13.38 23.13
CA THR A 23 5.39 -12.36 22.56
C THR A 23 5.44 -12.63 21.05
N VAL A 24 4.62 -11.90 20.30
CA VAL A 24 4.76 -11.77 18.85
C VAL A 24 6.16 -11.21 18.61
N THR A 25 7.13 -12.09 18.37
CA THR A 25 8.55 -11.74 18.24
C THR A 25 8.89 -11.33 16.81
N SER A 26 7.97 -11.56 15.86
CA SER A 26 8.12 -11.20 14.46
C SER A 26 6.82 -10.71 13.86
N ILE A 27 6.88 -9.66 13.04
CA ILE A 27 5.76 -9.20 12.19
C ILE A 27 5.14 -10.35 11.38
N LYS A 28 5.93 -11.37 11.01
CA LYS A 28 5.43 -12.53 10.26
C LYS A 28 4.40 -13.37 11.04
N GLN A 29 4.31 -13.22 12.36
CA GLN A 29 3.33 -13.94 13.19
C GLN A 29 2.01 -13.18 13.34
N LEU A 30 1.92 -11.93 12.89
CA LEU A 30 0.67 -11.16 12.93
C LEU A 30 -0.38 -11.83 12.05
N PRO A 31 -1.67 -11.80 12.44
CA PRO A 31 -2.79 -12.17 11.56
C PRO A 31 -2.84 -11.32 10.29
N ASP A 32 -3.43 -11.88 9.24
CA ASP A 32 -3.56 -11.21 7.93
C ASP A 32 -4.35 -9.90 8.04
N GLU A 33 -5.37 -9.85 8.89
CA GLU A 33 -6.19 -8.65 9.09
C GLU A 33 -5.38 -7.48 9.67
N LEU A 34 -4.45 -7.77 10.58
CA LEU A 34 -3.57 -6.75 11.16
C LEU A 34 -2.53 -6.28 10.15
N LEU A 35 -1.98 -7.18 9.34
CA LEU A 35 -1.05 -6.82 8.26
C LEU A 35 -1.74 -5.93 7.21
N VAL A 36 -2.95 -6.30 6.78
CA VAL A 36 -3.75 -5.47 5.87
C VAL A 36 -4.07 -4.12 6.51
N HIS A 37 -4.40 -4.08 7.79
CA HIS A 37 -4.61 -2.81 8.49
C HIS A 37 -3.36 -1.93 8.49
N ILE A 38 -2.18 -2.49 8.76
CA ILE A 38 -0.89 -1.77 8.68
C ILE A 38 -0.66 -1.27 7.25
N PHE A 39 -0.88 -2.12 6.24
CA PHE A 39 -0.72 -1.76 4.83
C PHE A 39 -1.67 -0.64 4.38
N SER A 40 -2.81 -0.46 5.05
CA SER A 40 -3.77 0.60 4.73
C SER A 40 -3.27 2.03 5.02
N PHE A 41 -2.19 2.16 5.79
CA PHE A 41 -1.51 3.42 6.06
C PHE A 41 -0.46 3.78 5.01
N LEU A 42 -0.03 2.82 4.19
CA LEU A 42 1.03 2.98 3.21
C LEU A 42 0.55 3.69 1.94
N GLN A 43 1.48 4.35 1.23
CA GLN A 43 1.19 4.90 -0.09
C GLN A 43 1.26 3.80 -1.16
N ALA A 44 0.77 4.12 -2.37
CA ALA A 44 0.74 3.15 -3.47
C ALA A 44 2.12 2.60 -3.84
N LEU A 45 3.18 3.42 -3.75
CA LEU A 45 4.56 2.98 -4.03
C LEU A 45 5.09 2.06 -2.94
N ASP A 46 4.89 2.42 -1.67
CA ASP A 46 5.30 1.59 -0.53
C ASP A 46 4.61 0.21 -0.56
N LEU A 47 3.34 0.14 -1.00
CA LEU A 47 2.65 -1.14 -1.21
C LEU A 47 3.32 -2.00 -2.30
N LEU A 48 3.86 -1.39 -3.36
CA LEU A 48 4.62 -2.14 -4.37
C LEU A 48 5.88 -2.74 -3.77
N GLU A 49 6.56 -2.03 -2.87
CA GLU A 49 7.74 -2.54 -2.17
C GLU A 49 7.37 -3.68 -1.21
N VAL A 50 6.25 -3.54 -0.49
CA VAL A 50 5.69 -4.60 0.37
C VAL A 50 5.45 -5.89 -0.41
N GLU A 51 4.95 -5.82 -1.65
CA GLU A 51 4.75 -7.00 -2.50
C GLU A 51 6.05 -7.75 -2.83
N LEU A 52 7.19 -7.05 -2.85
CA LEU A 52 8.49 -7.65 -3.17
C LEU A 52 9.13 -8.38 -1.99
N THR A 53 8.57 -8.26 -0.78
CA THR A 53 9.17 -8.84 0.44
C THR A 53 8.98 -10.36 0.54
N CYS A 54 7.76 -10.86 0.32
CA CYS A 54 7.42 -12.29 0.35
C CYS A 54 6.05 -12.56 -0.30
N HIS A 55 5.78 -13.84 -0.62
CA HIS A 55 4.52 -14.25 -1.25
C HIS A 55 3.27 -13.90 -0.44
N ARG A 56 3.33 -14.02 0.89
CA ARG A 56 2.20 -13.67 1.76
C ARG A 56 1.87 -12.18 1.65
N TRP A 57 2.89 -11.32 1.72
CA TRP A 57 2.70 -9.87 1.65
C TRP A 57 2.26 -9.43 0.26
N LYS A 58 2.75 -10.08 -0.79
CA LYS A 58 2.24 -9.89 -2.15
C LYS A 58 0.73 -10.10 -2.23
N ASN A 59 0.24 -11.23 -1.72
CA ASN A 59 -1.19 -11.55 -1.77
C ASN A 59 -2.02 -10.55 -0.96
N LEU A 60 -1.53 -10.12 0.20
CA LEU A 60 -2.23 -9.16 1.06
C LEU A 60 -2.21 -7.73 0.50
N ALA A 61 -1.12 -7.30 -0.12
CA ALA A 61 -1.01 -5.98 -0.74
C ALA A 61 -1.87 -5.84 -2.01
N GLU A 62 -2.28 -6.95 -2.63
CA GLU A 62 -3.25 -6.97 -3.73
C GLU A 62 -4.72 -6.81 -3.26
N ASP A 63 -4.97 -6.74 -1.94
CA ASP A 63 -6.32 -6.64 -1.38
C ASP A 63 -7.08 -5.41 -1.91
N LYS A 64 -8.32 -5.65 -2.38
CA LYS A 64 -9.14 -4.62 -3.03
C LYS A 64 -9.47 -3.46 -2.11
N THR A 65 -9.58 -3.69 -0.80
CA THR A 65 -9.92 -2.65 0.18
C THR A 65 -8.78 -1.64 0.33
N LEU A 66 -7.52 -2.08 0.24
CA LEU A 66 -6.34 -1.20 0.27
C LEU A 66 -6.37 -0.22 -0.91
N TRP A 67 -6.51 -0.75 -2.12
CA TRP A 67 -6.55 0.07 -3.33
C TRP A 67 -7.79 0.96 -3.38
N LYS A 68 -8.93 0.46 -2.89
CA LYS A 68 -10.16 1.25 -2.70
C LYS A 68 -9.92 2.48 -1.81
N ASN A 69 -9.23 2.31 -0.68
CA ASN A 69 -8.91 3.41 0.23
C ASN A 69 -7.93 4.42 -0.39
N LEU A 70 -6.92 3.95 -1.14
CA LEU A 70 -5.98 4.81 -1.86
C LEU A 70 -6.66 5.63 -2.95
N TYR A 71 -7.59 5.02 -3.69
CA TYR A 71 -8.44 5.72 -4.65
C TYR A 71 -9.16 6.90 -4.01
N GLN A 72 -9.78 6.65 -2.85
CA GLN A 72 -10.55 7.65 -2.13
C GLN A 72 -9.66 8.78 -1.58
N LYS A 73 -8.48 8.45 -1.06
CA LYS A 73 -7.52 9.42 -0.51
C LYS A 73 -6.88 10.31 -1.59
N HIS A 74 -6.44 9.72 -2.71
CA HIS A 74 -5.56 10.42 -3.65
C HIS A 74 -6.26 10.99 -4.88
N LEU A 75 -7.32 10.35 -5.37
CA LEU A 75 -7.90 10.72 -6.66
C LEU A 75 -9.16 11.57 -6.51
N LYS A 76 -9.75 11.70 -5.29
CA LYS A 76 -10.98 12.48 -5.02
C LYS A 76 -12.16 12.19 -5.99
N ILE A 77 -12.12 11.08 -6.73
CA ILE A 77 -13.15 10.70 -7.69
C ILE A 77 -14.27 9.99 -6.94
N TYR A 78 -15.50 10.47 -7.09
CA TYR A 78 -16.67 9.84 -6.49
C TYR A 78 -16.89 8.45 -7.09
N TRP A 79 -17.19 7.51 -6.19
CA TRP A 79 -17.33 6.07 -6.42
C TRP A 79 -18.09 5.71 -7.70
N ARG A 80 -17.40 5.04 -8.65
CA ARG A 80 -18.07 4.18 -9.63
C ARG A 80 -17.85 2.73 -9.22
N GLU A 81 -18.90 2.09 -8.77
CA GLU A 81 -18.93 0.71 -8.33
C GLU A 81 -18.39 -0.19 -9.46
N GLY A 82 -17.29 -0.90 -9.20
CA GLY A 82 -16.87 -2.01 -10.08
C GLY A 82 -15.38 -2.14 -10.44
N LYS A 83 -14.48 -1.19 -10.16
CA LYS A 83 -13.06 -1.29 -10.61
C LYS A 83 -11.99 -0.78 -9.65
N SER A 84 -12.15 -0.87 -8.33
CA SER A 84 -11.07 -0.51 -7.39
C SER A 84 -10.10 -1.68 -7.20
N ASN A 85 -9.18 -1.84 -8.14
CA ASN A 85 -8.04 -2.75 -8.02
C ASN A 85 -6.74 -2.02 -8.40
N LYS A 86 -5.60 -2.61 -8.04
CA LYS A 86 -4.27 -2.10 -8.34
C LYS A 86 -4.09 -1.62 -9.78
N LYS A 87 -4.48 -2.43 -10.77
CA LYS A 87 -4.32 -2.09 -12.20
C LYS A 87 -5.10 -0.84 -12.55
N SER A 88 -6.35 -0.77 -12.12
CA SER A 88 -7.19 0.40 -12.35
C SER A 88 -6.56 1.65 -11.71
N TYR A 89 -6.02 1.53 -10.49
CA TYR A 89 -5.44 2.68 -9.76
C TYR A 89 -4.38 3.39 -10.58
N PHE A 90 -3.42 2.63 -11.12
CA PHE A 90 -2.38 3.19 -11.96
C PHE A 90 -2.92 3.71 -13.30
N ILE A 91 -3.88 3.04 -13.94
CA ILE A 91 -4.51 3.55 -15.17
C ILE A 91 -5.17 4.90 -14.92
N THR A 92 -5.91 5.06 -13.82
CA THR A 92 -6.55 6.33 -13.46
C THR A 92 -5.51 7.41 -13.17
N LEU A 93 -4.49 7.08 -12.38
CA LEU A 93 -3.41 8.02 -12.05
C LEU A 93 -2.63 8.48 -13.29
N HIS A 94 -2.38 7.59 -14.24
CA HIS A 94 -1.73 7.92 -15.51
C HIS A 94 -2.65 8.75 -16.42
N GLY A 95 -3.92 8.37 -16.53
CA GLY A 95 -4.90 9.10 -17.34
C GLY A 95 -5.17 10.53 -16.82
N GLU A 96 -5.17 10.73 -15.50
CA GLU A 96 -5.35 12.06 -14.90
C GLU A 96 -4.13 12.96 -15.17
N ARG A 97 -2.91 12.44 -15.04
CA ARG A 97 -1.69 13.18 -15.38
C ARG A 97 -1.61 13.56 -16.87
N GLU A 98 -2.08 12.69 -17.76
CA GLU A 98 -2.14 12.98 -19.20
C GLU A 98 -3.23 13.98 -19.54
N TYR A 99 -4.39 13.90 -18.89
CA TYR A 99 -5.47 14.89 -19.02
C TYR A 99 -5.00 16.27 -18.55
N GLU A 100 -4.29 16.37 -17.41
CA GLU A 100 -3.71 17.63 -16.94
C GLU A 100 -2.71 18.21 -17.95
N LYS A 101 -1.81 17.38 -18.50
CA LYS A 101 -0.85 17.81 -19.53
C LYS A 101 -1.54 18.30 -20.80
N THR A 102 -2.55 17.57 -21.27
CA THR A 102 -3.31 17.95 -22.47
C THR A 102 -4.10 19.24 -22.23
N MET A 103 -4.73 19.41 -21.07
CA MET A 103 -5.45 20.64 -20.73
C MET A 103 -4.52 21.84 -20.54
N ALA A 104 -3.33 21.63 -19.95
CA ALA A 104 -2.30 22.67 -19.86
C ALA A 104 -1.77 23.10 -21.25
N PHE A 105 -1.56 22.13 -22.14
CA PHE A 105 -1.14 22.39 -23.52
C PHE A 105 -2.23 23.13 -24.31
N LEU A 106 -3.48 22.66 -24.25
CA LEU A 106 -4.62 23.32 -24.89
C LEU A 106 -4.85 24.74 -24.35
N GLY A 107 -4.67 24.94 -23.04
CA GLY A 107 -4.69 26.26 -22.41
C GLY A 107 -3.58 27.18 -22.92
N SER A 108 -2.38 26.63 -23.17
CA SER A 108 -1.24 27.35 -23.73
C SER A 108 -1.47 27.73 -25.20
N LEU A 109 -2.03 26.82 -26.02
CA LEU A 109 -2.40 27.11 -27.41
C LEU A 109 -3.44 28.24 -27.52
N LYS A 110 -4.50 28.18 -26.71
CA LYS A 110 -5.51 29.25 -26.65
C LYS A 110 -4.91 30.60 -26.24
N LYS A 111 -3.88 30.59 -25.38
CA LYS A 111 -3.17 31.81 -25.00
C LYS A 111 -2.34 32.37 -26.16
N VAL A 112 -1.68 31.51 -26.92
CA VAL A 112 -0.90 31.90 -28.13
C VAL A 112 -1.83 32.45 -29.21
N GLU A 113 -2.95 31.79 -29.49
CA GLU A 113 -3.95 32.27 -30.46
C GLU A 113 -4.47 33.66 -30.10
N ARG A 114 -4.84 33.89 -28.83
CA ARG A 114 -5.25 35.23 -28.38
C ARG A 114 -4.14 36.27 -28.51
N ASN A 115 -2.90 35.91 -28.18
CA ASN A 115 -1.77 36.83 -28.32
C ASN A 115 -1.49 37.18 -29.78
N PHE A 116 -1.66 36.22 -30.69
CA PHE A 116 -1.53 36.43 -32.13
C PHE A 116 -2.62 37.35 -32.67
N GLU A 117 -3.88 37.14 -32.27
CA GLU A 117 -4.98 38.03 -32.64
C GLU A 117 -4.76 39.45 -32.09
N LEU A 118 -4.33 39.59 -30.83
CA LEU A 118 -3.99 40.89 -30.25
C LEU A 118 -2.82 41.57 -30.99
N ALA A 119 -1.80 40.82 -31.44
CA ALA A 119 -0.67 41.34 -32.20
C ALA A 119 -1.11 41.98 -33.54
N LYS A 120 -2.10 41.38 -34.22
CA LYS A 120 -2.71 41.96 -35.43
C LYS A 120 -3.40 43.30 -35.15
N TYR A 121 -4.08 43.43 -34.00
CA TYR A 121 -4.77 44.67 -33.64
C TYR A 121 -3.83 45.82 -33.26
N ILE A 122 -2.62 45.51 -32.77
CA ILE A 122 -1.62 46.51 -32.38
C ILE A 122 -0.56 46.78 -33.45
N GLY A 123 -0.71 46.21 -34.65
CA GLY A 123 0.15 46.51 -35.81
C GLY A 123 1.59 45.99 -35.71
N LEU A 124 1.83 44.95 -34.90
CA LEU A 124 3.08 44.19 -34.98
C LEU A 124 3.05 43.35 -36.28
N PRO A 125 4.15 43.32 -37.08
CA PRO A 125 4.20 42.66 -38.38
C PRO A 125 3.92 41.15 -38.32
#